data_AF-A0A3B8ICA7-F1
#
_entry.id   AF-A0A3B8ICA7-F1
#
_cell.length_a   1.000
_cell.length_b   1.000
_cell.length_c   1.000
_cell.angle_alpha   90.00
_cell.angle_beta   90.00
_cell.angle_gamma   90.00
#
_symmetry.space_group_name_H-M   'P 1'
#
loop_
_entity.id
_entity.type
_entity.pdbx_description
1 polymer ?
#
loop_
_entity_poly.entity_id
_entity_poly.type
_entity_poly.pdbx_seq_one_letter_code
_entity_poly.pdbx_strand_id
1 'polypeptide(L)'
;MQVVPAHQYLTREERQALLKKNNWMAWGTILLNYGWVVGALALVYWFPNPLSVLVALFILGGKQLACAILMHDTSHHAVFTSKRLNNWVGEWLGGFPIFNSMKQYRPYHYRHHVSNGLEDDPDLLLTRGYPASKASMRRKIIRYLTGQTGVKALFGLILMHLGIIEFNLGGKVARVPKAQRPSKVVVRNFAQNLLGPLVAQVAIFLLCYFL
;
A
#
# COMPACT_ATOMS: atom_id res chain seq x y z
N MET A 1 12.00 19.76 -11.34
CA MET A 1 12.24 18.75 -12.38
C MET A 1 11.63 19.27 -13.67
N GLN A 2 12.35 19.24 -14.80
CA GLN A 2 11.78 19.66 -16.07
C GLN A 2 10.84 18.55 -16.56
N VAL A 3 9.55 18.81 -16.68
CA VAL A 3 8.60 17.84 -17.25
C VAL A 3 8.86 17.80 -18.75
N VAL A 4 9.65 16.81 -19.16
CA VAL A 4 9.98 16.60 -20.57
C VAL A 4 8.75 15.99 -21.26
N PRO A 5 8.21 16.62 -22.31
CA PRO A 5 6.97 16.16 -22.89
C PRO A 5 7.21 14.89 -23.72
N ALA A 6 6.49 13.82 -23.38
CA ALA A 6 6.71 12.48 -23.95
C ALA A 6 6.62 12.41 -25.50
N HIS A 7 5.90 13.34 -26.13
CA HIS A 7 5.76 13.37 -27.59
C HIS A 7 7.05 13.71 -28.35
N GLN A 8 8.07 14.24 -27.66
CA GLN A 8 9.38 14.47 -28.25
C GLN A 8 10.20 13.18 -28.42
N TYR A 9 9.83 12.11 -27.70
CA TYR A 9 10.62 10.88 -27.64
C TYR A 9 9.84 9.64 -28.11
N LEU A 10 8.51 9.68 -28.02
CA LEU A 10 7.64 8.56 -28.38
C LEU A 10 6.54 9.04 -29.31
N THR A 11 6.32 8.30 -30.40
CA THR A 11 5.16 8.44 -31.29
C THR A 11 3.85 8.18 -30.54
N ARG A 12 2.71 8.54 -31.13
CA ARG A 12 1.41 8.28 -30.51
C ARG A 12 1.17 6.78 -30.37
N GLU A 13 1.58 6.01 -31.37
CA GLU A 13 1.41 4.56 -31.49
C GLU A 13 2.23 3.85 -30.41
N GLU A 14 3.49 4.23 -30.22
CA GLU A 14 4.34 3.70 -29.15
C GLU A 14 3.74 3.99 -27.76
N ARG A 15 3.26 5.21 -27.53
CA ARG A 15 2.60 5.55 -26.26
C ARG A 15 1.35 4.71 -26.03
N GLN A 16 0.52 4.49 -27.06
CA GLN A 16 -0.66 3.62 -26.94
C GLN A 16 -0.29 2.16 -26.68
N ALA A 17 0.78 1.67 -27.31
CA ALA A 17 1.29 0.32 -27.08
C ALA A 17 1.75 0.14 -25.62
N LEU A 18 2.52 1.10 -25.06
CA LEU A 18 2.98 1.07 -23.68
C LEU A 18 1.85 1.18 -22.65
N LEU A 19 0.74 1.84 -23.00
CA LEU A 19 -0.42 2.01 -22.13
C LEU A 19 -1.46 0.89 -22.24
N LYS A 20 -1.23 -0.09 -23.14
CA LYS A 20 -2.15 -1.20 -23.39
C LYS A 20 -2.23 -2.08 -22.14
N LYS A 21 -3.45 -2.25 -21.64
CA LYS A 21 -3.75 -3.04 -20.43
C LYS A 21 -4.27 -4.42 -20.82
N ASN A 22 -3.97 -5.43 -20.01
CA ASN A 22 -4.46 -6.78 -20.19
C ASN A 22 -5.13 -7.26 -18.90
N ASN A 23 -6.46 -7.30 -18.90
CA ASN A 23 -7.25 -7.65 -17.73
C ASN A 23 -7.01 -9.11 -17.28
N TRP A 24 -6.73 -10.03 -18.21
CA TRP A 24 -6.43 -11.43 -17.87
C TRP A 24 -5.09 -11.56 -17.15
N MET A 25 -4.08 -10.88 -17.67
CA MET A 25 -2.77 -10.84 -17.01
C MET A 25 -2.87 -10.19 -15.64
N ALA A 26 -3.63 -9.09 -15.51
CA ALA A 26 -3.87 -8.44 -14.23
C ALA A 26 -4.54 -9.36 -13.21
N TRP A 27 -5.58 -10.11 -13.60
CA TRP A 27 -6.18 -11.09 -12.70
C TRP A 27 -5.21 -12.24 -12.37
N GLY A 28 -4.44 -12.72 -13.34
CA GLY A 28 -3.43 -13.76 -13.12
C GLY A 28 -2.38 -13.36 -12.08
N THR A 29 -1.87 -12.12 -12.13
CA THR A 29 -0.89 -11.63 -11.13
C THR A 29 -1.51 -11.49 -9.74
N ILE A 30 -2.76 -11.05 -9.65
CA ILE A 30 -3.51 -10.98 -8.37
C ILE A 30 -3.71 -12.37 -7.79
N LEU A 31 -4.23 -13.31 -8.59
CA LEU A 31 -4.45 -14.70 -8.15
C LEU A 31 -3.16 -15.36 -7.70
N LEU A 32 -2.05 -15.16 -8.43
CA LEU A 32 -0.74 -15.65 -8.02
C LEU A 32 -0.30 -15.04 -6.67
N ASN A 33 -0.49 -13.74 -6.48
CA ASN A 33 -0.15 -13.09 -5.21
C ASN A 33 -0.92 -13.69 -4.02
N TYR A 34 -2.24 -13.83 -4.16
CA TYR A 34 -3.08 -14.42 -3.11
C TYR A 34 -2.86 -15.92 -2.94
N GLY A 35 -2.53 -16.65 -4.00
CA GLY A 35 -2.11 -18.06 -3.93
C GLY A 35 -0.88 -18.24 -3.04
N TRP A 36 0.11 -17.34 -3.14
CA TRP A 36 1.26 -17.33 -2.23
C TRP A 36 0.89 -17.00 -0.78
N VAL A 37 -0.06 -16.10 -0.57
CA VAL A 37 -0.56 -15.77 0.79
C VAL A 37 -1.22 -17.00 1.41
N VAL A 38 -2.15 -17.62 0.69
CA VAL A 38 -2.85 -18.84 1.16
C VAL A 38 -1.84 -19.97 1.38
N GLY A 39 -0.91 -20.19 0.44
CA GLY A 39 0.12 -21.22 0.58
C GLY A 39 1.04 -21.01 1.79
N ALA A 40 1.42 -19.76 2.09
CA ALA A 40 2.21 -19.44 3.28
C ALA A 40 1.46 -19.70 4.58
N LEU A 41 0.15 -19.40 4.62
CA LEU A 41 -0.69 -19.67 5.79
C LEU A 41 -0.96 -21.17 5.97
N ALA A 42 -1.25 -21.88 4.87
CA ALA A 42 -1.42 -23.33 4.86
C ALA A 42 -0.15 -24.07 5.30
N LEU A 43 1.04 -23.58 4.91
CA LEU A 43 2.32 -24.14 5.36
C LEU A 43 2.42 -24.15 6.90
N VAL A 44 2.03 -23.06 7.56
CA VAL A 44 2.06 -22.97 9.03
C VAL A 44 0.96 -23.84 9.64
N TYR A 45 -0.23 -23.89 9.03
CA TYR A 45 -1.34 -24.71 9.49
C TYR A 45 -0.99 -26.21 9.53
N TRP A 46 -0.45 -26.74 8.42
CA TRP A 46 -0.11 -28.16 8.30
C TRP A 46 1.19 -28.53 9.01
N PHE A 47 2.12 -27.58 9.18
CA PHE A 47 3.42 -27.81 9.81
C PHE A 47 3.72 -26.73 10.85
N PRO A 48 3.03 -26.68 12.00
CA PRO A 48 3.16 -25.58 12.95
C PRO A 48 4.49 -25.66 13.75
N ASN A 49 5.56 -25.08 13.20
CA ASN A 49 6.88 -25.05 13.83
C ASN A 49 7.61 -23.72 13.54
N PRO A 50 8.67 -23.37 14.29
CA PRO A 50 9.34 -22.08 14.13
C PRO A 50 9.88 -21.82 12.71
N LEU A 51 10.34 -22.86 12.01
CA LEU A 51 10.89 -22.71 10.66
C LEU A 51 9.80 -22.42 9.63
N SER A 52 8.66 -23.10 9.70
CA SER A 52 7.52 -22.82 8.80
C SER A 52 6.98 -21.41 9.02
N VAL A 53 6.90 -20.95 10.27
CA VAL A 53 6.53 -19.57 10.61
C VAL A 53 7.53 -18.57 10.02
N LEU A 54 8.84 -18.81 10.16
CA LEU A 54 9.87 -17.93 9.60
C LEU A 54 9.74 -17.80 8.07
N VAL A 55 9.58 -18.94 7.38
CA VAL A 55 9.42 -18.98 5.92
C VAL A 55 8.13 -18.27 5.50
N ALA A 56 7.02 -18.53 6.20
CA ALA A 56 5.75 -17.88 5.93
C ALA A 56 5.83 -16.36 6.11
N LEU A 57 6.45 -15.88 7.20
CA LEU A 57 6.65 -14.44 7.43
C LEU A 57 7.47 -13.78 6.32
N PHE A 58 8.52 -14.45 5.82
CA PHE A 58 9.31 -13.95 4.70
C PHE A 58 8.47 -13.83 3.41
N ILE A 59 7.68 -14.87 3.09
CA ILE A 59 6.78 -14.86 1.94
C ILE A 59 5.73 -13.74 2.10
N LEU A 60 5.05 -13.69 3.24
CA LEU A 60 3.97 -12.73 3.53
C LEU A 60 4.46 -11.29 3.48
N GLY A 61 5.67 -10.98 3.97
CA GLY A 61 6.26 -9.65 3.85
C GLY A 61 6.38 -9.21 2.38
N GLY A 62 6.81 -10.12 1.50
CA GLY A 62 6.85 -9.87 0.05
C GLY A 62 5.46 -9.69 -0.57
N LYS A 63 4.44 -10.45 -0.11
CA LYS A 63 3.07 -10.33 -0.63
C LYS A 63 2.33 -9.10 -0.11
N GLN A 64 2.65 -8.61 1.09
CA GLN A 64 2.21 -7.31 1.57
C GLN A 64 2.74 -6.18 0.69
N LEU A 65 4.02 -6.24 0.28
CA LEU A 65 4.58 -5.30 -0.70
C LEU A 65 3.87 -5.40 -2.05
N ALA A 66 3.58 -6.61 -2.54
CA ALA A 66 2.83 -6.79 -3.78
C ALA A 66 1.41 -6.19 -3.71
N CYS A 67 0.72 -6.30 -2.57
CA CYS A 67 -0.55 -5.60 -2.33
C CYS A 67 -0.38 -4.08 -2.39
N ALA A 68 0.68 -3.53 -1.81
CA ALA A 68 0.99 -2.10 -1.90
C ALA A 68 1.30 -1.65 -3.34
N ILE A 69 1.98 -2.47 -4.14
CA ILE A 69 2.24 -2.21 -5.56
C ILE A 69 0.92 -2.23 -6.35
N LEU A 70 0.05 -3.21 -6.12
CA LEU A 70 -1.27 -3.27 -6.75
C LEU A 70 -2.11 -2.03 -6.40
N MET A 71 -2.11 -1.61 -5.13
CA MET A 71 -2.74 -0.37 -4.66
C MET A 71 -2.17 0.86 -5.39
N HIS A 72 -0.84 0.93 -5.54
CA HIS A 72 -0.14 1.99 -6.26
C HIS A 72 -0.55 2.05 -7.74
N ASP A 73 -0.45 0.95 -8.50
CA ASP A 73 -0.70 0.96 -9.94
C ASP A 73 -2.18 1.20 -10.27
N THR A 74 -3.09 0.71 -9.42
CA THR A 74 -4.53 1.00 -9.54
C THR A 74 -4.87 2.44 -9.16
N SER A 75 -4.06 3.10 -8.33
CA SER A 75 -4.18 4.54 -8.07
C SER A 75 -3.94 5.37 -9.34
N HIS A 76 -3.06 4.89 -10.22
CA HIS A 76 -2.81 5.45 -11.57
C HIS A 76 -3.83 5.01 -12.62
N HIS A 77 -4.77 4.11 -12.27
CA HIS A 77 -5.64 3.41 -13.21
C HIS A 77 -4.87 2.63 -14.29
N ALA A 78 -3.67 2.12 -13.97
CA ALA A 78 -2.78 1.48 -14.92
C ALA A 78 -3.05 -0.02 -15.11
N VAL A 79 -3.76 -0.67 -14.19
CA VAL A 79 -3.87 -2.14 -14.14
C VAL A 79 -4.98 -2.66 -15.05
N PHE A 80 -6.21 -2.17 -14.87
CA PHE A 80 -7.38 -2.62 -15.65
C PHE A 80 -7.84 -1.57 -16.66
N THR A 81 -8.51 -2.01 -17.73
CA THR A 81 -9.15 -1.08 -18.68
C THR A 81 -10.26 -0.24 -18.03
N SER A 82 -10.97 -0.79 -17.03
CA SER A 82 -12.04 -0.09 -16.31
C SER A 82 -11.50 0.68 -15.10
N LYS A 83 -11.74 2.00 -15.05
CA LYS A 83 -11.40 2.85 -13.88
C LYS A 83 -12.13 2.40 -12.61
N ARG A 84 -13.40 1.99 -12.72
CA ARG A 84 -14.19 1.48 -11.60
C ARG A 84 -13.59 0.18 -11.05
N LEU A 85 -13.12 -0.70 -11.94
CA LEU A 85 -12.48 -1.94 -11.51
C LEU A 85 -11.14 -1.68 -10.83
N ASN A 86 -10.29 -0.80 -11.36
CA ASN A 86 -9.08 -0.35 -10.67
C ASN A 86 -9.40 0.19 -9.28
N ASN A 87 -10.46 1.02 -9.16
CA ASN A 87 -10.85 1.56 -7.86
C ASN A 87 -11.23 0.47 -6.87
N TRP A 88 -12.02 -0.50 -7.31
CA TRP A 88 -12.48 -1.57 -6.44
C TRP A 88 -11.33 -2.51 -6.06
N VAL A 89 -10.55 -2.99 -7.04
CA VAL A 89 -9.43 -3.90 -6.82
C VAL A 89 -8.34 -3.25 -5.98
N GLY A 90 -7.97 -2.01 -6.29
CA GLY A 90 -6.96 -1.27 -5.55
C GLY A 90 -7.31 -1.09 -4.09
N GLU A 91 -8.60 -0.84 -3.81
CA GLU A 91 -9.08 -0.70 -2.44
C GLU A 91 -9.16 -2.05 -1.72
N TRP A 92 -9.88 -3.02 -2.28
CA TRP A 92 -10.23 -4.27 -1.61
C TRP A 92 -9.14 -5.33 -1.62
N LEU A 93 -8.37 -5.41 -2.70
CA LEU A 93 -7.34 -6.44 -2.90
C LEU A 93 -5.92 -5.90 -2.79
N GLY A 94 -5.75 -4.58 -2.82
CA GLY A 94 -4.45 -3.91 -2.62
C GLY A 94 -4.35 -3.28 -1.23
N GLY A 95 -5.16 -2.26 -0.96
CA GLY A 95 -5.08 -1.43 0.25
C GLY A 95 -5.55 -2.14 1.52
N PHE A 96 -6.81 -2.58 1.56
CA PHE A 96 -7.45 -3.13 2.75
C PHE A 96 -6.71 -4.31 3.42
N PRO A 97 -6.16 -5.29 2.68
CA PRO A 97 -5.40 -6.39 3.27
C PRO A 97 -4.17 -5.95 4.08
N ILE A 98 -3.64 -4.76 3.79
CA ILE A 98 -2.50 -4.16 4.50
C ILE A 98 -2.90 -2.93 5.32
N PHE A 99 -4.18 -2.80 5.68
CA PHE A 99 -4.73 -1.66 6.43
C PHE A 99 -4.49 -0.29 5.77
N ASN A 100 -4.43 -0.23 4.44
CA ASN A 100 -4.28 1.00 3.68
C ASN A 100 -5.55 1.29 2.85
N SER A 101 -5.65 2.49 2.27
CA SER A 101 -6.75 2.87 1.37
C SER A 101 -6.16 3.44 0.09
N MET A 102 -6.47 2.80 -1.04
CA MET A 102 -6.09 3.31 -2.36
C MET A 102 -6.71 4.69 -2.61
N LYS A 103 -7.97 4.90 -2.17
CA LYS A 103 -8.67 6.17 -2.33
C LYS A 103 -8.01 7.32 -1.56
N GLN A 104 -7.52 7.08 -0.35
CA GLN A 104 -6.77 8.09 0.42
C GLN A 104 -5.34 8.26 -0.11
N TYR A 105 -4.73 7.17 -0.57
CA TYR A 105 -3.39 7.17 -1.15
C TYR A 105 -3.32 7.93 -2.48
N ARG A 106 -4.30 7.78 -3.38
CA ARG A 106 -4.27 8.39 -4.72
C ARG A 106 -4.00 9.91 -4.71
N PRO A 107 -4.75 10.77 -3.99
CA PRO A 107 -4.50 12.21 -4.00
C PRO A 107 -3.14 12.57 -3.39
N TYR A 108 -2.71 11.85 -2.35
CA TYR A 108 -1.39 11.98 -1.76
C TYR A 108 -0.29 11.68 -2.80
N HIS A 109 -0.42 10.55 -3.48
CA HIS A 109 0.55 10.04 -4.42
C HIS A 109 0.59 10.83 -5.73
N TYR A 110 -0.56 11.33 -6.18
CA TYR A 110 -0.63 12.28 -7.29
C TYR A 110 0.20 13.53 -7.01
N ARG A 111 0.12 14.08 -5.78
CA ARG A 111 0.96 15.22 -5.38
C ARG A 111 2.45 14.86 -5.50
N HIS A 112 2.87 13.72 -4.97
CA HIS A 112 4.24 13.21 -5.13
C HIS A 112 4.67 13.18 -6.60
N HIS A 113 3.86 12.63 -7.51
CA HIS A 113 4.25 12.58 -8.93
C HIS A 113 4.34 13.94 -9.60
N VAL A 114 3.45 14.88 -9.26
CA VAL A 114 3.44 16.23 -9.85
C VAL A 114 4.61 17.07 -9.32
N SER A 115 4.92 16.96 -8.02
CA SER A 115 5.96 17.75 -7.37
C SER A 115 7.24 16.98 -7.06
N ASN A 116 7.47 15.81 -7.67
CA ASN A 116 8.56 14.90 -7.34
C ASN A 116 9.93 15.62 -7.23
N GLY A 117 10.57 15.51 -6.07
CA GLY A 117 11.86 16.15 -5.79
C GLY A 117 11.83 17.68 -5.63
N LEU A 118 10.65 18.31 -5.67
CA LEU A 118 10.44 19.72 -5.32
C LEU A 118 10.03 19.86 -3.86
N GLU A 119 9.95 21.10 -3.37
CA GLU A 119 9.63 21.39 -1.95
C GLU A 119 8.26 20.85 -1.51
N ASP A 120 7.29 20.82 -2.44
CA ASP A 120 5.93 20.34 -2.18
C ASP A 120 5.78 18.81 -2.28
N ASP A 121 6.83 18.07 -2.62
CA ASP A 121 6.83 16.61 -2.62
C ASP A 121 6.57 16.07 -1.20
N PRO A 122 5.44 15.41 -0.93
CA PRO A 122 5.17 14.85 0.38
C PRO A 122 6.16 13.74 0.78
N ASP A 123 6.83 13.10 -0.19
CA ASP A 123 7.82 12.04 0.02
C ASP A 123 9.27 12.56 0.04
N LEU A 124 9.50 13.88 -0.02
CA LEU A 124 10.85 14.46 -0.07
C LEU A 124 11.75 14.01 1.09
N LEU A 125 11.18 13.79 2.28
CA LEU A 125 11.94 13.34 3.44
C LEU A 125 12.42 11.89 3.31
N LEU A 126 11.80 11.07 2.46
CA LEU A 126 12.20 9.69 2.21
C LEU A 126 13.48 9.61 1.37
N THR A 127 13.71 10.60 0.51
CA THR A 127 14.89 10.69 -0.37
C THR A 127 16.03 11.49 0.25
N ARG A 128 15.76 12.28 1.30
CA ARG A 128 16.81 12.98 2.07
C ARG A 128 17.68 12.00 2.87
N GLY A 129 18.98 12.25 2.87
CA GLY A 129 19.95 11.47 3.65
C GLY A 129 20.54 10.25 2.92
N TYR A 130 20.44 10.22 1.59
CA TYR A 130 21.24 9.32 0.76
C TYR A 130 22.58 9.95 0.34
N PRO A 131 23.66 9.17 0.21
CA PRO A 131 23.75 7.75 0.58
C PRO A 131 23.69 7.55 2.11
N ALA A 132 22.97 6.50 2.55
CA ALA A 132 22.82 6.22 3.98
C ALA A 132 24.11 5.63 4.57
N SER A 133 24.52 6.08 5.76
CA SER A 133 25.66 5.50 6.47
C SER A 133 25.42 4.05 6.90
N LYS A 134 26.50 3.26 7.06
CA LYS A 134 26.43 1.86 7.55
C LYS A 134 25.67 1.75 8.88
N ALA A 135 25.91 2.67 9.81
CA ALA A 135 25.21 2.73 11.10
C ALA A 135 23.70 2.98 10.94
N SER A 136 23.32 3.91 10.05
CA SER A 136 21.91 4.18 9.73
C SER A 136 21.24 2.96 9.11
N MET A 137 21.92 2.29 8.17
CA MET A 137 21.40 1.07 7.52
C MET A 137 21.20 -0.07 8.53
N ARG A 138 22.19 -0.34 9.39
CA ARG A 138 22.08 -1.36 10.46
C ARG A 138 20.88 -1.09 11.37
N ARG A 139 20.70 0.15 11.81
CA ARG A 139 19.53 0.54 12.63
C ARG A 139 18.22 0.30 11.90
N LYS A 140 18.12 0.67 10.61
CA LYS A 140 16.91 0.44 9.79
C LYS A 140 16.61 -1.06 9.69
N ILE A 141 17.60 -1.90 9.37
CA ILE A 141 17.46 -3.36 9.28
C ILE A 141 16.95 -3.95 10.60
N ILE A 142 17.58 -3.62 11.72
CA ILE A 142 17.16 -4.12 13.05
C ILE A 142 15.71 -3.72 13.34
N ARG A 143 15.33 -2.47 13.04
CA ARG A 143 13.97 -1.98 13.26
C ARG A 143 12.91 -2.68 12.40
N TYR A 144 13.29 -3.15 11.21
CA TYR A 144 12.42 -3.98 10.35
C TYR A 144 12.33 -5.41 10.87
N LEU A 145 13.47 -6.05 11.17
CA LEU A 145 13.50 -7.44 11.66
C LEU A 145 12.81 -7.61 13.03
N THR A 146 12.87 -6.58 13.89
CA THR A 146 12.18 -6.56 15.20
C THR A 146 10.73 -6.08 15.11
N GLY A 147 10.21 -5.77 13.93
CA GLY A 147 8.81 -5.38 13.72
C GLY A 147 8.43 -3.97 14.17
N GLN A 148 9.34 -3.20 14.78
CA GLN A 148 9.09 -1.84 15.28
C GLN A 148 8.54 -0.91 14.19
N THR A 149 9.07 -0.99 12.96
CA THR A 149 8.55 -0.19 11.84
C THR A 149 7.13 -0.61 11.46
N GLY A 150 6.83 -1.91 11.45
CA GLY A 150 5.49 -2.43 11.14
C GLY A 150 4.45 -1.96 12.16
N VAL A 151 4.76 -2.07 13.45
CA VAL A 151 3.86 -1.57 14.52
C VAL A 151 3.62 -0.07 14.38
N LYS A 152 4.68 0.73 14.20
CA LYS A 152 4.54 2.18 14.01
C LYS A 152 3.71 2.52 12.76
N ALA A 153 3.91 1.80 11.65
CA ALA A 153 3.16 2.01 10.43
C ALA A 153 1.68 1.67 10.60
N LEU A 154 1.35 0.55 11.25
CA LEU A 154 -0.03 0.15 11.52
C LEU A 154 -0.78 1.18 12.38
N PHE A 155 -0.17 1.62 13.49
CA PHE A 155 -0.77 2.67 14.33
C PHE A 155 -0.92 3.99 13.56
N GLY A 156 0.08 4.36 12.75
CA GLY A 156 0.00 5.52 11.86
C GLY A 156 -1.19 5.43 10.92
N LEU A 157 -1.37 4.30 10.23
CA LEU A 157 -2.49 4.04 9.32
C LEU A 157 -3.83 4.14 10.04
N ILE A 158 -3.98 3.52 11.22
CA ILE A 158 -5.22 3.62 12.00
C ILE A 158 -5.53 5.08 12.35
N LEU A 159 -4.55 5.86 12.80
CA LEU A 159 -4.75 7.28 13.12
C LEU A 159 -5.07 8.12 11.87
N MET A 160 -4.49 7.82 10.71
CA MET A 160 -4.82 8.43 9.43
C MET A 160 -6.25 8.11 9.01
N HIS A 161 -6.67 6.85 9.12
CA HIS A 161 -8.02 6.40 8.80
C HIS A 161 -9.09 7.06 9.67
N LEU A 162 -8.78 7.25 10.95
CA LEU A 162 -9.65 7.96 11.90
C LEU A 162 -9.70 9.48 11.66
N GLY A 163 -8.80 10.03 10.85
CA GLY A 163 -8.66 11.47 10.64
C GLY A 163 -8.09 12.20 11.87
N ILE A 164 -7.27 11.52 12.67
CA ILE A 164 -6.57 12.10 13.82
C ILE A 164 -5.27 12.77 13.37
N ILE A 165 -4.60 12.16 12.40
CA ILE A 165 -3.45 12.73 11.69
C ILE A 165 -3.77 12.80 10.20
N GLU A 166 -3.12 13.72 9.51
CA GLU A 166 -3.22 13.83 8.05
C GLU A 166 -2.63 12.60 7.37
N PHE A 167 -3.19 12.24 6.21
CA PHE A 167 -2.66 11.13 5.42
C PHE A 167 -1.31 11.51 4.81
N ASN A 168 -0.23 10.94 5.33
CA ASN A 168 1.13 11.19 4.88
C ASN A 168 2.03 9.96 5.12
N LEU A 169 2.66 9.45 4.05
CA LEU A 169 3.57 8.30 4.11
C LEU A 169 5.05 8.70 4.11
N GLY A 170 5.36 9.97 3.79
CA GLY A 170 6.70 10.56 3.77
C GLY A 170 7.30 10.83 5.16
N GLY A 171 6.61 10.44 6.23
CA GLY A 171 7.12 10.51 7.60
C GLY A 171 6.87 11.84 8.32
N LYS A 172 6.22 12.82 7.67
CA LYS A 172 5.76 14.04 8.34
C LYS A 172 4.42 13.76 9.02
N VAL A 173 4.41 13.79 10.36
CA VAL A 173 3.19 13.59 11.15
C VAL A 173 2.56 14.94 11.48
N ALA A 174 1.42 15.24 10.87
CA ALA A 174 0.61 16.42 11.18
C ALA A 174 -0.70 15.99 11.84
N ARG A 175 -1.03 16.55 13.01
CA ARG A 175 -2.29 16.26 13.72
C ARG A 175 -3.41 17.15 13.19
N VAL A 176 -4.57 16.55 12.94
CA VAL A 176 -5.78 17.29 12.57
C VAL A 176 -6.28 18.09 13.79
N PRO A 177 -6.59 19.40 13.66
CA PRO A 177 -7.10 20.21 14.75
C PRO A 177 -8.37 19.62 15.37
N LYS A 178 -8.52 19.69 16.71
CA LYS A 178 -9.67 19.11 17.42
C LYS A 178 -11.03 19.58 16.87
N ALA A 179 -11.13 20.85 16.49
CA ALA A 179 -12.34 21.42 15.87
C ALA A 179 -12.76 20.72 14.57
N GLN A 180 -11.81 20.11 13.84
CA GLN A 180 -12.06 19.40 12.59
C GLN A 180 -12.28 17.90 12.78
N ARG A 181 -12.13 17.37 14.01
CA ARG A 181 -12.34 15.95 14.35
C ARG A 181 -13.25 15.75 15.58
N PRO A 182 -14.47 16.32 15.61
CA PRO A 182 -15.45 15.99 16.64
C PRO A 182 -15.75 14.47 16.59
N SER A 183 -16.22 13.89 17.70
CA SER A 183 -16.40 12.43 17.82
C SER A 183 -17.25 11.83 16.70
N LYS A 184 -18.28 12.56 16.24
CA LYS A 184 -19.11 12.14 15.09
C LYS A 184 -18.30 11.96 13.80
N VAL A 185 -17.34 12.85 13.53
CA VAL A 185 -16.46 12.74 12.36
C VAL A 185 -15.50 11.56 12.51
N VAL A 186 -14.95 11.34 13.70
CA VAL A 186 -14.06 10.19 13.97
C VAL A 186 -14.80 8.87 13.80
N VAL A 187 -16.03 8.75 14.33
CA VAL A 187 -16.88 7.56 14.16
C VAL A 187 -17.26 7.35 12.70
N ARG A 188 -17.62 8.42 11.98
CA ARG A 188 -17.87 8.33 10.54
C ARG A 188 -16.63 7.86 9.77
N ASN A 189 -15.46 8.42 10.08
CA ASN A 189 -14.20 8.05 9.45
C ASN A 189 -13.84 6.59 9.75
N PHE A 190 -14.06 6.12 10.97
CA PHE A 190 -13.95 4.70 11.30
C PHE A 190 -14.83 3.84 10.39
N ALA A 191 -16.12 4.17 10.29
CA ALA A 191 -17.05 3.42 9.46
C ALA A 191 -16.65 3.42 7.97
N GLN A 192 -16.19 4.56 7.46
CA GLN A 192 -15.86 4.73 6.04
C GLN A 192 -14.51 4.12 5.66
N ASN A 193 -13.51 4.19 6.55
CA ASN A 193 -12.12 3.88 6.20
C ASN A 193 -11.59 2.61 6.88
N LEU A 194 -12.14 2.18 8.02
CA LEU A 194 -11.66 1.00 8.76
C LEU A 194 -12.55 -0.23 8.65
N LEU A 195 -13.86 -0.10 8.36
CA LEU A 195 -14.71 -1.28 8.18
C LEU A 195 -14.23 -2.15 7.01
N GLY A 196 -13.82 -1.55 5.90
CA GLY A 196 -13.28 -2.26 4.74
C GLY A 196 -12.06 -3.13 5.07
N PRO A 197 -10.98 -2.55 5.64
CA PRO A 197 -9.83 -3.31 6.13
C PRO A 197 -10.20 -4.41 7.12
N LEU A 198 -11.07 -4.12 8.10
CA LEU A 198 -11.50 -5.13 9.09
C LEU A 198 -12.24 -6.30 8.42
N VAL A 199 -13.17 -6.00 7.51
CA VAL A 199 -13.88 -7.02 6.73
C VAL A 199 -12.91 -7.84 5.88
N ALA A 200 -11.90 -7.22 5.27
CA ALA A 200 -10.89 -7.93 4.49
C ALA A 200 -10.08 -8.91 5.38
N GLN A 201 -9.68 -8.50 6.58
CA GLN A 201 -8.99 -9.41 7.51
C GLN A 201 -9.88 -10.55 7.98
N VAL A 202 -11.14 -10.28 8.30
CA VAL A 202 -12.11 -11.33 8.66
C VAL A 202 -12.31 -12.30 7.49
N ALA A 203 -12.44 -11.80 6.26
CA ALA A 203 -12.59 -12.64 5.08
C ALA A 203 -11.35 -13.53 4.86
N ILE A 204 -10.14 -12.97 4.97
CA ILE A 204 -8.89 -13.76 4.88
C ILE A 204 -8.84 -14.82 5.98
N PHE A 205 -9.16 -14.45 7.23
CA PHE A 205 -9.19 -15.39 8.35
C PHE A 205 -10.18 -16.52 8.11
N LEU A 206 -11.42 -16.21 7.74
CA LEU A 206 -12.45 -17.23 7.48
C LEU A 206 -12.06 -18.15 6.31
N LEU A 207 -11.52 -17.59 5.23
CA LEU A 207 -11.01 -18.39 4.11
C LEU A 207 -9.94 -19.37 4.58
N CYS A 208 -8.98 -18.92 5.39
CA CYS A 208 -7.93 -19.78 5.90
C CYS A 208 -8.38 -20.75 7.00
N TYR A 209 -9.45 -20.44 7.73
CA TYR A 209 -9.99 -21.30 8.78
C TYR A 209 -10.79 -22.48 8.22
N PHE A 210 -11.45 -22.30 7.07
CA PHE A 210 -12.28 -23.32 6.42
C PHE A 210 -11.60 -24.04 5.24
N LEU A 211 -10.36 -23.68 4.90
CA LEU A 211 -9.50 -24.41 3.95
C LEU A 211 -8.65 -25.43 4.70
#